data_AF-A0A377ZG61-F1
#
_entry.id   AF-A0A377ZG61-F1
#
_cell.length_a   1.000
_cell.length_b   1.000
_cell.length_c   1.000
_cell.angle_alpha   90.00
_cell.angle_beta   90.00
_cell.angle_gamma   90.00
#
_symmetry.space_group_name_H-M   'P 1'
#
loop_
_entity.id
_entity.type
_entity.pdbx_description
1 polymer ?
#
loop_
_entity_poly.entity_id
_entity_poly.type
_entity_poly.pdbx_seq_one_letter_code
_entity_poly.pdbx_strand_id
1 'polypeptide(L)' 'MEETDLLSWFEKRVPKWQIPDRVIFVDALPVSATGKVLKNQLRQAYGEILMSEGK' A
#
# COMPACT_ATOMS: atom_id res chain seq x y z
N MET A 1 -6.69 -12.23 7.08
CA MET A 1 -7.21 -10.86 6.91
C MET A 1 -6.76 -10.50 5.53
N GLU A 2 -7.72 -10.35 4.65
CA GLU A 2 -7.47 -10.19 3.23
C GLU A 2 -7.48 -8.71 2.86
N GLU A 3 -6.94 -8.39 1.68
CA GLU A 3 -6.94 -7.03 1.15
C GLU A 3 -8.35 -6.41 1.11
N THR A 4 -9.34 -7.18 0.66
CA THR A 4 -10.75 -6.75 0.58
C THR A 4 -11.31 -6.35 1.94
N ASP A 5 -10.95 -7.06 3.01
CA ASP A 5 -11.39 -6.74 4.37
C ASP A 5 -10.92 -5.33 4.77
N LEU A 6 -9.67 -4.99 4.42
CA LEU A 6 -9.08 -3.69 4.73
C LEU A 6 -9.70 -2.57 3.88
N LEU A 7 -9.90 -2.81 2.59
CA LEU A 7 -10.54 -1.83 1.70
C LEU A 7 -11.97 -1.50 2.15
N SER A 8 -12.78 -2.51 2.47
CA SER A 8 -14.12 -2.32 3.01
C SER A 8 -14.13 -1.67 4.40
N TRP A 9 -13.06 -1.83 5.18
CA TRP A 9 -12.91 -1.12 6.45
C TRP A 9 -12.72 0.40 6.24
N PHE A 10 -12.00 0.81 5.19
CA PHE A 10 -11.80 2.23 4.85
C PHE A 10 -13.07 2.90 4.29
N GLU A 11 -13.89 2.19 3.50
CA GLU A 11 -15.12 2.73 2.89
C GLU A 11 -16.07 3.41 3.88
N LYS A 12 -16.11 2.93 5.13
CA LYS A 12 -17.01 3.43 6.17
C LYS A 12 -16.42 4.59 6.98
N ARG A 13 -15.16 4.97 6.72
CA ARG A 13 -14.38 5.87 7.59
C ARG A 13 -13.81 7.07 6.85
N VAL A 14 -13.49 6.93 5.56
CA VAL A 14 -12.88 8.00 4.78
C VAL A 14 -13.63 8.22 3.46
N PRO A 15 -13.55 9.43 2.87
CA PRO A 15 -14.05 9.66 1.53
C PRO A 15 -13.39 8.73 0.50
N LYS A 16 -14.12 8.39 -0.58
CA LYS A 16 -13.68 7.45 -1.62
C LYS A 16 -12.27 7.74 -2.18
N TRP A 17 -11.90 9.01 -2.33
CA TRP A 17 -10.60 9.43 -2.87
C TRP A 17 -9.41 9.23 -1.92
N GLN A 18 -9.66 8.90 -0.65
CA GLN A 18 -8.61 8.52 0.31
C GLN A 18 -8.43 7.00 0.40
N ILE A 19 -9.32 6.22 -0.20
CA ILE A 19 -9.22 4.76 -0.18
C ILE A 19 -8.10 4.37 -1.15
N PRO A 20 -7.12 3.54 -0.72
CA PRO A 20 -6.04 3.11 -1.59
C PRO A 20 -6.56 2.14 -2.67
N ASP A 21 -5.95 2.17 -3.86
CA ASP A 21 -6.28 1.24 -4.95
C ASP A 21 -5.79 -0.20 -4.68
N ARG A 22 -4.76 -0.35 -3.83
CA ARG A 22 -4.16 -1.64 -3.49
C ARG A 22 -3.61 -1.65 -2.06
N VAL A 23 -3.67 -2.80 -1.40
CA VAL A 23 -3.04 -3.07 -0.11
C VAL A 23 -2.01 -4.19 -0.27
N ILE A 24 -0.78 -3.93 0.12
CA ILE A 24 0.30 -4.92 0.10
C ILE A 24 0.73 -5.20 1.54
N PHE A 25 0.67 -6.46 1.92
CA PHE A 25 1.19 -6.95 3.18
C PHE A 25 2.68 -7.28 3.02
N VAL A 26 3.49 -6.80 3.96
CA VAL A 26 4.94 -7.01 3.98
C VAL A 26 5.35 -7.44 5.39
N ASP A 27 6.37 -8.30 5.48
CA ASP A 27 6.87 -8.76 6.79
C ASP A 27 7.46 -7.61 7.62
N ALA A 28 8.10 -6.65 6.96
CA ALA A 28 8.66 -5.47 7.59
C ALA A 28 8.72 -4.27 6.63
N LEU A 29 8.54 -3.06 7.18
CA LEU A 29 8.80 -1.84 6.43
C LEU A 29 10.32 -1.58 6.35
N PRO A 30 10.85 -1.21 5.17
CA PRO A 30 12.23 -0.79 5.07
C PRO A 30 12.40 0.54 5.82
N VAL A 31 13.30 0.56 6.80
CA VAL A 31 13.57 1.74 7.61
C VAL A 31 15.05 2.08 7.62
N SER A 32 15.36 3.37 7.81
CA SER A 32 16.72 3.84 8.05
C SER A 32 17.23 3.41 9.44
N ALA A 33 18.52 3.63 9.71
CA ALA A 33 19.09 3.46 11.04
C ALA A 33 18.40 4.31 12.14
N THR A 34 17.64 5.34 11.75
CA THR A 34 16.85 6.20 12.64
C THR A 34 15.35 5.85 12.66
N GLY A 35 14.96 4.73 12.03
CA GLY A 35 13.58 4.26 12.01
C GLY A 35 12.67 4.95 10.98
N LYS A 36 13.21 5.81 10.10
CA LYS A 36 12.40 6.47 9.06
C LYS A 36 12.13 5.52 7.90
N VAL A 37 10.87 5.43 7.48
CA VAL A 37 10.47 4.60 6.33
C VAL A 37 11.16 5.08 5.05
N LEU A 38 11.80 4.15 4.35
CA LEU A 38 12.51 4.40 3.09
C LEU A 38 11.55 4.28 1.90
N LYS A 39 10.87 5.39 1.59
CA LYS A 39 9.89 5.46 0.49
C LYS A 39 10.46 5.15 -0.90
N ASN A 40 11.76 5.38 -1.11
CA ASN A 40 12.44 5.06 -2.36
C ASN A 40 12.50 3.54 -2.59
N GLN A 41 12.83 2.76 -1.56
CA GLN A 41 12.84 1.30 -1.66
C GLN A 41 11.44 0.73 -1.84
N LEU A 42 10.44 1.28 -1.14
CA LEU A 42 9.04 0.91 -1.36
C LEU A 42 8.60 1.17 -2.80
N ARG A 43 8.98 2.33 -3.38
CA ARG A 43 8.65 2.64 -4.78
C ARG A 43 9.39 1.76 -5.77
N GLN A 44 10.64 1.40 -5.49
CA GLN A 44 11.38 0.47 -6.33
C GLN A 44 10.75 -0.94 -6.33
N ALA A 45 10.28 -1.40 -5.17
CA ALA A 45 9.67 -2.72 -5.03
C ALA A 45 8.22 -2.78 -5.56
N TYR A 46 7.44 -1.71 -5.35
CA TYR A 46 5.98 -1.73 -5.54
C TYR A 46 5.43 -0.61 -6.44
N GLY A 47 6.29 0.18 -7.10
CA GLY A 47 5.86 1.32 -7.92
C GLY A 47 5.01 0.93 -9.13
N GLU A 48 5.23 -0.28 -9.65
CA GLU A 48 4.61 -0.77 -10.89
C GLU A 48 3.38 -1.65 -10.64
N ILE A 49 2.94 -1.80 -9.39
CA ILE A 49 1.88 -2.77 -9.02
C ILE A 49 0.55 -2.49 -9.73
N LEU A 50 0.28 -1.23 -10.08
CA LEU A 50 -0.93 -0.80 -10.79
C LEU A 50 -0.76 -0.83 -12.31
N MET A 51 0.46 -0.99 -12.82
CA MET A 51 0.76 -0.89 -14.25
C MET A 51 0.52 -2.20 -15.02
N SER A 52 0.37 -3.34 -14.33
CA SER A 52 0.16 -4.65 -14.98
C SER A 52 -1.30 -5.05 -15.18
N GLU A 53 -2.26 -4.25 -14.69
CA GLU A 53 -3.70 -4.51 -14.89
C GLU A 53 -4.25 -3.85 -16.17
N GLY A 54 -3.37 -3.52 -17.13
CA GLY A 54 -3.74 -3.16 -18.49
C GLY A 54 -3.97 -4.42 -19.34
N LYS A 55 -5.23 -4.86 -19.43
CA LYS A 55 -5.70 -5.57 -20.63
C LYS A 55 -5.74 -4.61 -21.81
#